data_AF-W7AMG3-F1
#
_entry.id   AF-W7AMG3-F1
#
_cell.length_a   1.000
_cell.length_b   1.000
_cell.length_c   1.000
_cell.angle_alpha   90.00
_cell.angle_beta   90.00
_cell.angle_gamma   90.00
#
_symmetry.space_group_name_H-M   'P 1'
#
loop_
_entity.id
_entity.type
_entity.pdbx_description
1 polymer ?
#
loop_
_entity_poly.entity_id
_entity_poly.type
_entity_poly.pdbx_seq_one_letter_code
_entity_poly.pdbx_strand_id
1 'polypeptide(L)'
;MNYRIVSKISKFPCLSHKRYLGNIVRGPTSLEIKKNFAYAMDMFKDKSYTYHDFKQKCESLRIFIYFGVVGYCALDMLFNPLKSSYWNQFLPVNLMKNFIGFFSKEENNIFKHNGNASYEKYIELIK
;
A
#
# COMPACT_ATOMS: atom_id res chain seq x y z
N MET A 1 -7.14 1.20 37.03
CA MET A 1 -6.45 -0.11 37.00
C MET A 1 -7.22 -1.04 36.09
N ASN A 2 -6.75 -1.26 34.85
CA ASN A 2 -7.25 -2.32 33.96
C ASN A 2 -6.27 -2.49 32.77
N TYR A 3 -5.27 -3.37 32.92
CA TYR A 3 -4.21 -3.60 31.93
C TYR A 3 -4.22 -5.03 31.35
N ARG A 4 -5.35 -5.74 31.42
CA ARG A 4 -5.39 -7.19 31.22
C ARG A 4 -5.77 -7.68 29.81
N ILE A 5 -5.85 -6.82 28.79
CA ILE A 5 -6.29 -7.27 27.45
C ILE A 5 -5.41 -6.72 26.33
N VAL A 6 -4.09 -6.93 26.38
CA VAL A 6 -3.27 -6.92 25.15
C VAL A 6 -2.11 -7.91 25.31
N SER A 7 -2.40 -9.21 25.25
CA SER A 7 -1.35 -10.24 25.18
C SER A 7 -1.50 -11.08 23.92
N LYS A 8 -0.70 -10.70 22.91
CA LYS A 8 -0.19 -11.46 21.75
C LYS A 8 -0.30 -10.63 20.48
N ILE A 9 0.58 -9.65 20.36
CA ILE A 9 1.04 -9.19 19.05
C ILE A 9 2.50 -9.59 18.98
N SER A 10 2.80 -10.45 18.03
CA SER A 10 4.13 -10.96 17.70
C SER A 10 5.16 -9.83 17.68
N LYS A 11 6.27 -10.07 18.40
CA LYS A 11 7.41 -9.15 18.52
C LYS A 11 8.03 -8.89 17.14
N PHE A 12 7.62 -7.83 16.46
CA PHE A 12 8.46 -7.19 15.44
C PHE A 12 9.59 -6.44 16.18
N PRO A 13 10.87 -6.63 15.82
CA PRO A 13 11.97 -5.92 16.46
C PRO A 13 12.08 -4.51 15.88
N CYS A 14 11.05 -3.68 16.03
CA CYS A 14 11.24 -2.25 15.99
C CYS A 14 11.68 -1.82 17.40
N LEU A 15 12.99 -1.58 17.58
CA LEU A 15 13.56 -0.96 18.78
C LEU A 15 13.03 0.49 18.88
N SER A 16 11.78 0.63 19.31
CA SER A 16 11.20 1.93 19.63
C SER A 16 11.82 2.40 20.94
N HIS A 17 12.82 3.29 20.84
CA HIS A 17 13.42 3.94 21.99
C HIS A 17 12.35 4.77 22.73
N LYS A 18 11.84 4.23 23.86
CA LYS A 18 10.87 4.92 24.71
C LYS A 18 11.60 5.91 25.62
N ARG A 19 11.47 7.21 25.33
CA ARG A 19 11.92 8.27 26.25
C ARG A 19 10.92 8.42 27.39
N TYR A 20 11.30 8.02 28.60
CA TYR A 20 10.50 8.16 29.82
C TYR A 20 10.56 9.59 30.41
N LEU A 21 10.40 10.61 29.57
CA LEU A 21 10.53 12.02 29.98
C LEU A 21 9.33 12.57 30.79
N GLY A 22 8.49 11.70 31.35
CA GLY A 22 7.20 12.06 31.97
C GLY A 22 6.16 12.62 30.99
N ASN A 23 6.49 12.75 29.71
CA ASN A 23 5.68 13.40 28.69
C ASN A 23 4.75 12.41 27.97
N ILE A 24 4.09 11.55 28.75
CA ILE A 24 3.12 10.57 28.24
C ILE A 24 1.95 11.38 27.68
N VAL A 25 1.65 11.12 26.41
CA VAL A 25 0.52 11.72 25.73
C VAL A 25 -0.76 11.25 26.43
N ARG A 26 -1.48 12.17 27.10
CA ARG A 26 -2.70 11.88 27.88
C ARG A 26 -3.96 11.70 27.00
N GLY A 27 -3.76 11.20 25.78
CA GLY A 27 -4.80 11.15 24.75
C GLY A 27 -5.35 9.76 24.48
N PRO A 28 -6.38 9.66 23.62
CA PRO A 28 -6.87 8.41 23.07
C PRO A 28 -5.74 7.59 22.43
N THR A 29 -5.91 6.28 22.46
CA THR A 29 -4.97 5.37 21.79
C THR A 29 -5.10 5.53 20.27
N SER A 30 -4.04 5.25 19.50
CA SER A 30 -4.05 5.35 18.03
C SER A 30 -5.16 4.52 17.37
N LEU A 31 -5.60 3.43 18.01
CA LEU A 31 -6.70 2.57 17.55
C LEU A 31 -8.09 3.21 17.68
N GLU A 32 -8.26 4.23 18.54
CA GLU A 32 -9.54 4.87 18.79
C GLU A 32 -9.83 5.97 17.74
N ILE A 33 -10.05 5.56 16.49
CA ILE A 33 -10.18 6.44 15.31
C ILE A 33 -11.21 7.55 15.50
N LYS A 34 -12.39 7.23 16.08
CA LYS A 34 -13.46 8.22 16.31
C LYS A 34 -13.02 9.36 17.23
N LYS A 35 -12.27 9.05 18.29
CA LYS A 35 -11.75 10.06 19.22
C LYS A 35 -10.62 10.86 18.58
N ASN A 36 -9.70 10.17 17.89
CA ASN A 36 -8.63 10.84 17.15
C ASN A 36 -9.16 11.80 16.08
N PHE A 37 -10.27 11.45 15.42
CA PHE A 37 -10.93 12.31 14.45
C PHE A 37 -11.48 13.59 15.08
N ALA A 38 -12.10 13.50 16.26
CA ALA A 38 -12.56 14.68 17.00
C ALA A 38 -11.39 15.62 17.33
N TYR A 39 -10.30 15.09 17.89
CA TYR A 39 -9.10 15.89 18.19
C TYR A 39 -8.45 16.50 16.93
N ALA A 40 -8.44 15.76 15.82
CA ALA A 40 -7.93 16.27 14.55
C ALA A 40 -8.80 17.43 14.02
N MET A 41 -10.12 17.34 14.16
CA MET A 41 -11.03 18.42 13.77
C MET A 41 -10.90 19.64 14.69
N ASP A 42 -10.73 19.41 15.99
CA ASP A 42 -10.52 20.48 16.98
C ASP A 42 -9.23 21.27 16.73
N MET A 43 -8.27 20.71 15.98
CA MET A 43 -7.08 21.45 15.55
C MET A 43 -7.39 22.61 14.61
N PHE A 44 -8.48 22.50 13.84
CA PHE A 44 -8.93 23.53 12.90
C PHE A 44 -10.01 24.45 13.49
N LYS A 45 -10.76 23.97 14.48
CA LYS A 45 -11.82 24.73 15.14
C LYS A 45 -11.31 25.58 16.29
N ASP A 46 -10.50 24.98 17.17
CA ASP A 46 -10.17 25.56 18.48
C ASP A 46 -8.67 25.75 18.66
N LYS A 47 -8.30 26.91 19.22
CA LYS A 47 -6.92 27.18 19.61
C LYS A 47 -6.51 26.26 20.77
N SER A 48 -5.30 25.71 20.70
CA SER A 48 -4.76 24.89 21.78
C SER A 48 -4.11 25.78 22.84
N TYR A 49 -4.60 25.72 24.08
CA TYR A 49 -4.09 26.54 25.19
C TYR A 49 -2.89 25.93 25.90
N THR A 50 -2.75 24.59 25.86
CA THR A 50 -1.62 23.88 26.47
C THR A 50 -0.82 23.15 25.41
N TYR A 51 0.49 23.04 25.64
CA TYR A 51 1.39 22.31 24.75
C TYR A 51 0.99 20.82 24.62
N HIS A 52 0.51 20.21 25.71
CA HIS A 52 0.09 18.82 25.70
C HIS A 52 -1.14 18.59 24.80
N ASP A 53 -2.10 19.52 24.81
CA ASP A 53 -3.27 19.47 23.95
C ASP A 53 -2.88 19.66 22.48
N PHE A 54 -2.04 20.66 22.19
CA PHE A 54 -1.50 20.87 20.85
C PHE A 54 -0.78 19.63 20.31
N LYS A 55 0.07 19.01 21.14
CA LYS A 55 0.78 17.77 20.79
C LYS A 55 -0.20 16.64 20.49
N GLN A 56 -1.24 16.46 21.30
CA GLN A 56 -2.25 15.42 21.08
C GLN A 56 -3.00 15.59 19.76
N LYS A 57 -3.37 16.82 19.43
CA LYS A 57 -4.03 17.15 18.16
C LYS A 57 -3.13 16.82 16.96
N CYS A 58 -1.85 17.17 17.02
CA CYS A 58 -0.86 16.80 16.00
C CYS A 58 -0.67 15.28 15.84
N GLU A 59 -0.58 14.53 16.94
CA GLU A 59 -0.47 13.07 16.89
C GLU A 59 -1.72 12.43 16.28
N SER A 60 -2.90 12.96 16.61
CA SER A 60 -4.18 12.50 16.04
C SER A 60 -4.26 12.80 14.54
N LEU A 61 -3.86 14.02 14.13
CA LEU A 61 -3.83 14.47 12.74
C LEU A 61 -2.87 13.64 11.88
N ARG A 62 -1.72 13.23 12.43
CA ARG A 62 -0.68 12.48 11.69
C ARG A 62 -1.23 11.23 11.01
N ILE A 63 -2.08 10.48 11.71
CA ILE A 63 -2.65 9.23 11.19
C ILE A 63 -3.49 9.52 9.95
N PHE A 64 -4.34 10.56 10.01
CA PHE A 64 -5.21 10.93 8.89
C PHE A 64 -4.44 11.53 7.71
N ILE A 65 -3.39 12.31 7.96
CA ILE A 65 -2.54 12.83 6.88
C ILE A 65 -1.84 11.67 6.17
N TYR A 66 -1.25 10.73 6.92
CA TYR A 66 -0.55 9.60 6.33
C TYR A 66 -1.48 8.77 5.43
N PHE A 67 -2.62 8.32 5.96
CA PHE A 67 -3.57 7.53 5.18
C PHE A 67 -4.24 8.35 4.07
N GLY A 68 -4.43 9.66 4.27
CA GLY A 68 -4.96 10.55 3.25
C GLY A 68 -4.02 10.67 2.05
N VAL A 69 -2.72 10.91 2.28
CA VAL A 69 -1.72 11.00 1.21
C VAL A 69 -1.54 9.65 0.52
N VAL A 70 -1.38 8.57 1.28
CA VAL A 70 -1.23 7.22 0.71
C VAL A 70 -2.48 6.82 -0.09
N GLY A 71 -3.67 7.08 0.45
CA GLY A 71 -4.94 6.82 -0.22
C GLY A 71 -5.10 7.65 -1.49
N TYR A 72 -4.74 8.94 -1.44
CA TYR A 72 -4.76 9.82 -2.61
C TYR A 72 -3.83 9.31 -3.71
N CYS A 73 -2.57 8.99 -3.39
CA CYS A 73 -1.63 8.44 -4.36
C CYS A 73 -2.09 7.09 -4.92
N ALA A 74 -2.69 6.23 -4.09
CA ALA A 74 -3.22 4.95 -4.55
C ALA A 74 -4.41 5.12 -5.51
N LEU A 75 -5.31 6.08 -5.24
CA LEU A 75 -6.44 6.39 -6.12
C LEU A 75 -5.97 7.06 -7.42
N ASP A 76 -5.03 8.00 -7.35
CA ASP A 76 -4.45 8.63 -8.54
C ASP A 76 -3.81 7.58 -9.46
N MET A 77 -3.09 6.61 -8.88
CA MET A 77 -2.51 5.50 -9.62
C MET A 77 -3.55 4.57 -10.23
N LEU A 78 -4.73 4.44 -9.62
CA LEU A 78 -5.83 3.62 -10.13
C LEU A 78 -6.56 4.31 -11.30
N PHE A 79 -6.76 5.63 -11.22
CA PHE A 79 -7.42 6.38 -12.30
C PHE A 79 -6.48 6.72 -13.46
N ASN A 80 -5.22 7.04 -13.15
CA ASN A 80 -4.16 7.34 -14.11
C ASN A 80 -3.08 6.25 -14.03
N PRO A 81 -3.35 5.03 -14.57
CA PRO A 81 -2.36 3.97 -14.54
C PRO A 81 -1.10 4.46 -15.25
N LEU A 82 0.05 4.31 -14.60
CA LEU A 82 1.32 4.70 -15.21
C LEU A 82 1.51 3.91 -16.51
N LYS A 83 1.95 4.58 -17.57
CA LYS A 83 2.25 3.99 -18.89
C LYS A 83 3.35 2.90 -18.87
N SER A 84 3.85 2.51 -17.70
CA SER A 84 4.88 1.50 -17.59
C SER A 84 4.32 0.12 -17.93
N SER A 85 5.13 -0.68 -18.66
CA SER A 85 4.82 -2.05 -19.03
C SER A 85 4.40 -2.93 -17.84
N TYR A 86 4.88 -2.58 -16.64
CA TYR A 86 4.54 -3.23 -15.37
C TYR A 86 3.01 -3.29 -15.13
N TRP A 87 2.30 -2.18 -15.26
CA TRP A 87 0.85 -2.17 -15.02
C TRP A 87 0.08 -3.02 -16.02
N ASN A 88 0.54 -3.08 -17.27
CA ASN A 88 -0.04 -3.98 -18.26
C ASN A 88 0.21 -5.45 -17.87
N GLN A 89 1.40 -5.82 -17.39
CA GLN A 89 1.72 -7.21 -17.06
C GLN A 89 1.06 -7.69 -15.76
N PHE A 90 0.94 -6.82 -14.75
CA PHE A 90 0.43 -7.17 -13.42
C PHE A 90 -1.05 -6.80 -13.20
N LEU A 91 -1.73 -6.26 -14.21
CA LEU A 91 -3.19 -6.16 -14.18
C LEU A 91 -3.79 -7.55 -13.90
N PRO A 92 -4.76 -7.68 -12.98
CA PRO A 92 -5.32 -8.97 -12.60
C PRO A 92 -5.79 -9.79 -13.81
N VAL A 93 -6.36 -9.11 -14.80
CA VAL A 93 -6.81 -9.70 -16.06
C VAL A 93 -5.66 -10.33 -16.85
N ASN A 94 -4.53 -9.64 -16.97
CA ASN A 94 -3.37 -10.12 -17.72
C ASN A 94 -2.57 -11.16 -16.94
N LEU A 95 -2.54 -11.06 -15.61
CA LEU A 95 -1.96 -12.06 -14.72
C LEU A 95 -2.73 -13.39 -14.83
N MET A 96 -4.06 -13.33 -14.79
CA MET A 96 -4.91 -14.50 -15.01
C MET A 96 -4.76 -15.07 -16.43
N LYS A 97 -4.70 -14.21 -17.45
CA LYS A 97 -4.46 -14.63 -18.84
C LYS A 97 -3.12 -15.33 -19.02
N ASN A 98 -2.04 -14.78 -18.45
CA ASN A 98 -0.71 -15.37 -18.49
C ASN A 98 -0.64 -16.69 -17.71
N PHE A 99 -1.33 -16.77 -16.57
CA PHE A 99 -1.42 -18.00 -15.77
C PHE A 99 -2.14 -19.11 -16.53
N ILE A 100 -3.33 -18.83 -17.08
CA ILE A 100 -4.10 -19.80 -17.88
C ILE A 100 -3.34 -20.18 -19.17
N GLY A 101 -2.69 -19.21 -19.80
CA GLY A 101 -1.84 -19.43 -20.98
C GLY A 101 -0.60 -20.28 -20.68
N PHE A 102 -0.07 -20.23 -19.46
CA PHE A 102 1.03 -21.11 -19.03
C PHE A 102 0.59 -22.57 -18.96
N PHE A 103 -0.61 -22.85 -18.46
CA PHE A 103 -1.17 -24.21 -18.44
C PHE A 103 -1.64 -24.69 -19.82
N SER A 104 -1.99 -23.77 -20.71
CA SER A 104 -2.45 -24.10 -22.08
C SER A 104 -1.32 -24.10 -23.10
N LYS A 105 -0.07 -23.88 -22.68
CA LYS A 105 1.07 -23.85 -23.59
C LYS A 105 1.41 -25.28 -24.00
N GLU A 106 0.89 -25.70 -25.15
CA GLU A 106 1.31 -26.93 -25.79
C GLU A 106 2.82 -26.84 -26.08
N GLU A 107 3.55 -27.92 -25.81
CA GLU A 107 4.98 -28.00 -26.09
C GLU A 107 5.19 -27.88 -27.60
N ASN A 108 5.50 -26.67 -28.07
CA ASN A 108 6.04 -26.49 -29.41
C ASN A 108 7.40 -27.20 -29.43
N ASN A 109 7.37 -28.48 -29.79
CA ASN A 109 8.55 -29.25 -30.14
C ASN A 109 9.41 -28.37 -31.03
N ILE A 110 10.63 -28.07 -30.59
CA ILE A 110 11.59 -27.19 -31.29
C ILE A 110 11.81 -27.65 -32.75
N PHE A 111 11.49 -28.92 -33.02
CA PHE A 111 11.59 -29.59 -34.31
C PHE A 111 10.27 -29.71 -35.10
N LYS A 112 9.09 -29.48 -34.49
CA LYS A 112 7.82 -29.38 -35.23
C LYS A 112 7.57 -27.92 -35.58
N HIS A 113 8.05 -27.52 -36.75
CA HIS A 113 7.68 -26.25 -37.34
C HIS A 113 6.24 -26.34 -37.86
N ASN A 114 5.27 -25.95 -37.04
CA ASN A 114 3.90 -25.71 -37.53
C ASN A 114 3.99 -24.43 -38.37
N GLY A 115 4.01 -24.57 -39.70
CA GLY A 115 4.31 -23.53 -40.69
C GLY A 115 3.62 -22.20 -40.41
N ASN A 116 4.28 -21.35 -39.63
CA ASN A 116 3.79 -20.04 -39.27
C ASN A 116 4.57 -19.03 -40.10
N ALA A 117 3.82 -18.19 -40.83
CA ALA A 117 4.27 -17.34 -41.94
C ALA A 117 5.50 -16.47 -41.66
N SER A 118 5.85 -16.24 -40.39
CA SER A 118 7.00 -15.42 -40.02
C SER A 118 8.35 -16.04 -40.43
N TYR A 119 8.54 -17.36 -40.28
CA TYR A 119 9.83 -18.02 -40.61
C TYR A 119 10.07 -18.13 -42.12
N GLU A 120 9.02 -18.45 -42.88
CA GLU A 120 9.11 -18.51 -44.35
C GLU A 120 9.48 -17.15 -44.94
N LYS A 121 8.94 -16.06 -44.36
CA LYS A 121 9.29 -14.68 -44.75
C LYS A 121 10.76 -14.34 -44.51
N TYR A 122 11.39 -14.92 -43.48
CA TYR A 122 12.83 -14.77 -43.25
C TYR A 122 13.67 -15.58 -44.25
N ILE A 123 13.22 -16.77 -44.66
CA ILE A 123 13.90 -17.56 -45.69
C ILE A 123 13.84 -16.87 -47.06
N GLU A 124 12.71 -16.25 -47.41
CA GLU A 124 12.60 -15.45 -48.64
C GLU A 124 13.57 -14.28 -48.67
N LEU A 125 13.87 -13.65 -47.53
CA LEU A 125 14.81 -12.53 -47.45
C LEU A 125 16.29 -12.97 -47.58
N ILE A 126 16.58 -14.26 -47.43
CA ILE A 126 17.94 -14.82 -47.51
C ILE A 126 18.26 -15.37 -48.92
N LYS A 127 17.23 -15.65 -49.73
CA LYS A 127 17.39 -15.97 -51.16
C LYS A 127 17.62 -14.73 -52.00
#